data_AF-A0A257SKV1-F1
#
_entry.id   AF-A0A257SKV1-F1
#
_cell.length_a   1.000
_cell.length_b   1.000
_cell.length_c   1.000
_cell.angle_alpha   90.00
_cell.angle_beta   90.00
_cell.angle_gamma   90.00
#
_symmetry.space_group_name_H-M   'P 1'
#
loop_
_entity.id
_entity.type
_entity.pdbx_description
1 polymer ?
#
loop_
_entity_poly.entity_id
_entity_poly.type
_entity_poly.pdbx_seq_one_letter_code
_entity_poly.pdbx_strand_id
1 'polypeptide(L)'
;MSNEAHFGPVFHRLSFAEAVDRELLSDYKVLILAVDEESILKDLEDRIADSGDGLKLDDAVKIVGCWNGLAKRSIEGSMSFSGDTQPMRTAVAFAGTIALSKLLAKEFDDVVKKLQDDESNSLLLEADHVDGTMDVMLRNHKLDWLKDNIHSSDNTCRILTNVRCLSEGVDVPALDAVIFLNPRDSIVDVVQSVGRVMRKAPGKKYGYVILPIGIPADKDPDKALDDNKKYKVVWQVLNALRAHDDRLDKEFATIDLNRKKDDKINVIGVGGSDKPKKDRVGGENEGTQAEFLLSEENLDRWKDAIYAKVVEKCGDRRYWESWASDVAEIAERHTMRIEALLKNPLPEHKAAFDDFLSGLRENINPNISRDEAVEMLSQHIVTRPVFDALFSGYAFTRHNPVSQAMQGILDVLEGQALEK
;
A
#
# COMPACT_ATOMS: atom_id res chain seq x y z
N MET A 1 -11.21 -20.15 3.60
CA MET A 1 -11.72 -21.45 4.09
C MET A 1 -12.88 -21.16 5.03
N SER A 2 -14.10 -20.99 4.51
CA SER A 2 -15.26 -20.51 5.28
C SER A 2 -16.26 -21.60 5.66
N ASN A 3 -16.11 -22.83 5.14
CA ASN A 3 -16.99 -23.94 5.48
C ASN A 3 -16.44 -24.71 6.69
N GLU A 4 -16.93 -24.38 7.89
CA GLU A 4 -16.52 -25.02 9.14
C GLU A 4 -16.82 -26.53 9.18
N ALA A 5 -17.80 -27.02 8.43
CA ALA A 5 -18.09 -28.46 8.35
C ALA A 5 -16.94 -29.27 7.74
N HIS A 6 -16.11 -28.64 6.89
CA HIS A 6 -14.96 -29.29 6.27
C HIS A 6 -13.64 -29.02 6.99
N PHE A 7 -13.47 -27.82 7.54
CA PHE A 7 -12.19 -27.36 8.08
C PHE A 7 -12.14 -27.27 9.60
N GLY A 8 -13.29 -27.40 10.28
CA GLY A 8 -13.44 -27.06 11.69
C GLY A 8 -13.43 -25.55 11.93
N PRO A 9 -13.71 -25.13 13.17
CA PRO A 9 -13.60 -23.72 13.57
C PRO A 9 -12.14 -23.28 13.64
N VAL A 10 -11.89 -21.99 13.50
CA VAL A 10 -10.56 -21.39 13.68
C VAL A 10 -10.18 -21.48 15.17
N PHE A 11 -9.20 -22.33 15.50
CA PHE A 11 -8.76 -22.49 16.90
C PHE A 11 -7.86 -21.32 17.38
N HIS A 12 -7.10 -20.72 16.45
CA HIS A 12 -6.21 -19.59 16.72
C HIS A 12 -5.94 -18.83 15.41
N ARG A 13 -5.87 -17.50 15.48
CA ARG A 13 -5.51 -16.62 14.35
C ARG A 13 -4.48 -15.61 14.85
N LEU A 14 -3.26 -15.68 14.31
CA LEU A 14 -2.25 -14.63 14.45
C LEU A 14 -2.32 -13.77 13.18
N SER A 15 -2.81 -12.54 13.31
CA SER A 15 -2.92 -11.63 12.16
C SER A 15 -1.56 -11.06 11.75
N PHE A 16 -1.44 -10.58 10.51
CA PHE A 16 -0.21 -9.89 10.07
C PHE A 16 0.08 -8.65 10.92
N ALA A 17 -0.95 -7.85 11.20
CA ALA A 17 -0.86 -6.68 12.08
C ALA A 17 -0.28 -7.06 13.45
N GLU A 18 -0.84 -8.08 14.08
CA GLU A 18 -0.39 -8.58 15.38
C GLU A 18 1.04 -9.13 15.34
N ALA A 19 1.45 -9.76 14.23
CA ALA A 19 2.82 -10.23 14.04
C ALA A 19 3.82 -9.07 13.90
N VAL A 20 3.43 -7.97 13.24
CA VAL A 20 4.25 -6.75 13.15
C VAL A 20 4.34 -6.06 14.51
N ASP A 21 3.22 -5.92 15.23
CA ASP A 21 3.17 -5.30 16.57
C ASP A 21 4.00 -6.08 17.60
N ARG A 22 4.10 -7.41 17.45
CA ARG A 22 4.96 -8.29 18.26
C ARG A 22 6.40 -8.38 17.75
N GLU A 23 6.76 -7.58 16.76
CA GLU A 23 8.08 -7.56 16.11
C GLU A 23 8.52 -8.90 15.48
N LEU A 24 7.58 -9.81 15.22
CA LEU A 24 7.83 -11.11 14.59
C LEU A 24 8.09 -10.97 13.08
N LEU A 25 7.50 -9.93 12.46
CA LEU A 25 7.66 -9.58 11.05
C LEU A 25 8.07 -8.11 10.90
N SER A 26 8.74 -7.79 9.80
CA SER A 26 8.90 -6.41 9.34
C SER A 26 7.63 -5.98 8.62
N ASP A 27 7.17 -4.75 8.88
CA ASP A 27 6.07 -4.17 8.10
C ASP A 27 6.53 -3.93 6.65
N TYR A 28 5.59 -3.68 5.74
CA TYR A 28 5.89 -3.52 4.32
C TYR A 28 5.39 -2.20 3.72
N LYS A 29 5.99 -1.82 2.59
CA LYS A 29 5.54 -0.70 1.75
C LYS A 29 5.46 -1.12 0.30
N VAL A 30 4.37 -0.76 -0.36
CA VAL A 30 4.16 -0.94 -1.80
C VAL A 30 4.59 0.34 -2.51
N LEU A 31 5.56 0.23 -3.41
CA LEU A 31 6.07 1.34 -4.23
C LEU A 31 5.59 1.14 -5.67
N ILE A 32 4.61 1.94 -6.09
CA ILE A 32 4.17 2.02 -7.48
C ILE A 32 4.97 3.13 -8.16
N LEU A 33 5.85 2.76 -9.08
CA LEU A 33 6.77 3.71 -9.72
C LEU A 33 6.24 4.05 -11.10
N ALA A 34 5.69 5.25 -11.23
CA ALA A 34 5.14 5.79 -12.46
C ALA A 34 6.26 6.45 -13.26
N VAL A 35 6.75 5.75 -14.28
CA VAL A 35 7.89 6.16 -15.10
C VAL A 35 7.40 6.79 -16.39
N ASP A 36 7.85 8.00 -16.68
CA ASP A 36 7.54 8.71 -17.92
C ASP A 36 8.16 8.04 -19.15
N GLU A 37 7.32 7.46 -20.00
CA GLU A 37 7.76 6.78 -21.22
C GLU A 37 8.52 7.73 -22.18
N GLU A 38 8.18 9.02 -22.21
CA GLU A 38 8.80 9.99 -23.12
C GLU A 38 10.22 10.38 -22.68
N SER A 39 10.43 10.60 -21.37
CA SER A 39 11.77 10.81 -20.80
C SER A 39 12.69 9.63 -21.10
N ILE A 40 12.23 8.40 -20.88
CA ILE A 40 13.05 7.20 -21.12
C ILE A 40 13.41 7.05 -22.58
N LEU A 41 12.47 7.35 -23.49
CA LEU A 41 12.73 7.29 -24.92
C LEU A 41 13.84 8.26 -25.35
N LYS A 42 13.88 9.47 -24.77
CA LYS A 42 14.92 10.48 -25.04
C LYS A 42 16.29 10.06 -24.49
N ASP A 43 16.32 9.54 -23.26
CA ASP A 43 17.59 9.22 -22.59
C ASP A 43 18.24 7.93 -23.12
N LEU A 44 17.41 6.97 -23.57
CA LEU A 44 17.85 5.64 -23.99
C LEU A 44 17.64 5.36 -25.49
N GLU A 45 17.42 6.39 -26.31
CA GLU A 45 17.14 6.26 -27.75
C GLU A 45 18.13 5.32 -28.46
N ASP A 46 19.45 5.57 -28.32
CA ASP A 46 20.47 4.74 -28.96
C ASP A 46 20.37 3.28 -28.54
N ARG A 47 20.06 3.00 -27.27
CA ARG A 47 20.03 1.63 -26.75
C ARG A 47 18.80 0.87 -27.24
N ILE A 48 17.68 1.57 -27.32
CA ILE A 48 16.41 1.05 -27.85
C ILE A 48 16.54 0.81 -29.36
N ALA A 49 17.31 1.65 -30.07
CA ALA A 49 17.49 1.56 -31.52
C ALA A 49 18.57 0.56 -31.97
N ASP A 50 19.64 0.36 -31.20
CA ASP A 50 20.87 -0.34 -31.65
C ASP A 50 20.91 -1.85 -31.33
N SER A 51 19.89 -2.40 -30.66
CA SER A 51 19.90 -3.82 -30.27
C SER A 51 19.16 -4.72 -31.27
N GLY A 52 19.90 -5.58 -31.96
CA GLY A 52 19.36 -6.63 -32.86
C GLY A 52 18.50 -7.71 -32.18
N ASP A 53 18.47 -7.73 -30.84
CA ASP A 53 17.58 -8.52 -29.96
C ASP A 53 16.78 -7.60 -29.00
N GLY A 54 16.59 -6.34 -29.44
CA GLY A 54 15.98 -5.13 -28.85
C GLY A 54 15.51 -5.11 -27.40
N LEU A 55 16.15 -4.26 -26.57
CA LEU A 55 15.52 -3.73 -25.35
C LEU A 55 14.30 -2.89 -25.75
N LYS A 56 13.10 -3.32 -25.35
CA LYS A 56 11.87 -2.57 -25.63
C LYS A 56 11.72 -1.43 -24.64
N LEU A 57 11.00 -0.38 -25.05
CA LEU A 57 10.66 0.75 -24.17
C LEU A 57 10.02 0.29 -22.85
N ASP A 58 9.10 -0.69 -22.91
CA ASP A 58 8.43 -1.27 -21.72
C ASP A 58 9.44 -1.92 -20.75
N ASP A 59 10.49 -2.54 -21.27
CA ASP A 59 11.53 -3.20 -20.47
C ASP A 59 12.51 -2.17 -19.89
N ALA A 60 12.86 -1.13 -20.67
CA ALA A 60 13.67 -0.01 -20.21
C ALA A 60 12.98 0.75 -19.06
N VAL A 61 11.69 1.08 -19.24
CA VAL A 61 10.83 1.69 -18.20
C VAL A 61 10.86 0.88 -16.91
N LYS A 62 10.71 -0.44 -17.01
CA LYS A 62 10.78 -1.33 -15.85
C LYS A 62 12.12 -1.27 -15.13
N ILE A 63 13.23 -1.32 -15.87
CA ILE A 63 14.58 -1.25 -15.30
C ILE A 63 14.77 0.09 -14.58
N VAL A 64 14.40 1.20 -15.21
CA VAL A 64 14.55 2.55 -14.61
C VAL A 64 13.67 2.72 -13.39
N GLY A 65 12.44 2.21 -13.43
CA GLY A 65 11.57 2.14 -12.26
C GLY A 65 12.26 1.35 -11.13
N CYS A 66 12.71 0.13 -11.39
CA CYS A 66 13.40 -0.69 -10.39
C CYS A 66 14.59 0.03 -9.76
N TRP A 67 15.45 0.66 -10.58
CA TRP A 67 16.60 1.39 -10.07
C TRP A 67 16.22 2.52 -9.13
N ASN A 68 15.25 3.37 -9.53
CA ASN A 68 14.77 4.47 -8.67
C ASN A 68 14.12 3.96 -7.38
N GLY A 69 13.34 2.87 -7.47
CA GLY A 69 12.74 2.22 -6.30
C GLY A 69 13.76 1.69 -5.32
N LEU A 70 14.74 0.93 -5.81
CA LEU A 70 15.81 0.34 -4.99
C LEU A 70 16.73 1.41 -4.40
N ALA A 71 17.01 2.46 -5.16
CA ALA A 71 17.77 3.62 -4.69
C ALA A 71 16.96 4.54 -3.76
N LYS A 72 15.64 4.31 -3.62
CA LYS A 72 14.71 5.16 -2.88
C LYS A 72 14.79 6.63 -3.33
N ARG A 73 14.93 6.84 -4.64
CA ARG A 73 14.91 8.16 -5.26
C ARG A 73 13.47 8.58 -5.51
N SER A 74 13.16 9.83 -5.21
CA SER A 74 11.86 10.45 -5.43
C SER A 74 12.10 11.87 -5.91
N ILE A 75 11.16 12.41 -6.68
CA ILE A 75 11.13 13.85 -7.00
C ILE A 75 11.00 14.61 -5.66
N GLU A 76 11.76 15.69 -5.47
CA GLU A 76 11.68 16.52 -4.27
C GLU A 76 10.22 16.91 -4.00
N GLY A 77 9.67 16.58 -2.82
CA GLY A 77 8.27 16.84 -2.47
C GLY A 77 7.32 15.62 -2.57
N SER A 78 7.65 14.58 -3.35
CA SER A 78 6.87 13.34 -3.40
C SER A 78 7.26 12.35 -2.31
N MET A 79 6.66 12.51 -1.11
CA MET A 79 6.66 11.55 0.01
C MET A 79 8.03 11.27 0.68
N SER A 80 7.97 11.09 2.00
CA SER A 80 9.11 10.66 2.82
C SER A 80 9.07 9.14 2.91
N PHE A 81 10.19 8.44 2.69
CA PHE A 81 10.34 7.00 2.99
C PHE A 81 10.27 6.70 4.51
N SER A 82 9.47 7.44 5.28
CA SER A 82 9.37 7.43 6.76
C SER A 82 10.73 7.44 7.45
N GLY A 83 11.68 8.22 6.92
CA GLY A 83 13.05 8.28 7.43
C GLY A 83 13.91 7.03 7.15
N ASP A 84 13.47 6.14 6.27
CA ASP A 84 14.26 5.04 5.73
C ASP A 84 14.87 5.40 4.37
N THR A 85 15.92 6.23 4.39
CA THR A 85 16.58 6.78 3.20
C THR A 85 17.71 5.92 2.67
N GLN A 86 18.03 4.80 3.32
CA GLN A 86 19.13 3.94 2.85
C GLN A 86 18.69 3.11 1.64
N PRO A 87 19.50 3.05 0.56
CA PRO A 87 19.23 2.19 -0.58
C PRO A 87 19.07 0.71 -0.19
N MET A 88 18.26 0.00 -0.94
CA MET A 88 18.02 -1.44 -0.77
C MET A 88 19.22 -2.24 -1.27
N ARG A 89 19.55 -3.35 -0.62
CA ARG A 89 20.72 -4.18 -0.94
C ARG A 89 20.37 -5.46 -1.68
N THR A 90 19.21 -6.03 -1.39
CA THR A 90 18.82 -7.31 -1.96
C THR A 90 17.40 -7.29 -2.50
N ALA A 91 17.25 -7.73 -3.74
CA ALA A 91 15.94 -7.83 -4.38
C ALA A 91 15.80 -9.11 -5.21
N VAL A 92 14.55 -9.55 -5.33
CA VAL A 92 14.16 -10.58 -6.30
C VAL A 92 13.19 -9.98 -7.28
N ALA A 93 13.45 -10.14 -8.57
CA ALA A 93 12.59 -9.64 -9.64
C ALA A 93 11.88 -10.76 -10.38
N PHE A 94 10.57 -10.66 -10.51
CA PHE A 94 9.74 -11.66 -11.16
C PHE A 94 9.33 -11.21 -12.56
N ALA A 95 9.87 -11.90 -13.56
CA ALA A 95 9.57 -11.68 -14.97
C ALA A 95 8.50 -12.65 -15.50
N GLY A 96 7.88 -12.30 -16.63
CA GLY A 96 6.85 -13.13 -17.26
C GLY A 96 7.38 -14.34 -18.05
N THR A 97 8.60 -14.25 -18.59
CA THR A 97 9.21 -15.32 -19.40
C THR A 97 10.71 -15.44 -19.12
N ILE A 98 11.28 -16.63 -19.34
CA ILE A 98 12.71 -16.89 -19.10
C ILE A 98 13.57 -15.98 -19.98
N ALA A 99 13.18 -15.79 -21.24
CA ALA A 99 13.86 -14.90 -22.17
C ALA A 99 13.91 -13.46 -21.65
N LEU A 100 12.77 -12.94 -21.16
CA LEU A 100 12.70 -11.61 -20.57
C LEU A 100 13.54 -11.51 -19.28
N SER A 101 13.49 -12.53 -18.42
CA SER A 101 14.29 -12.55 -17.19
C SER A 101 15.79 -12.48 -17.47
N LYS A 102 16.27 -13.21 -18.48
CA LYS A 102 17.67 -13.21 -18.94
C LYS A 102 18.05 -11.87 -19.56
N LEU A 103 17.18 -11.31 -20.40
CA LEU A 103 17.37 -9.98 -20.99
C LEU A 103 17.53 -8.92 -19.89
N LEU A 104 16.58 -8.87 -18.96
CA LEU A 104 16.63 -7.90 -17.86
C LEU A 104 17.90 -8.03 -17.02
N ALA A 105 18.28 -9.26 -16.64
CA ALA A 105 19.52 -9.47 -15.87
C ALA A 105 20.77 -8.94 -16.59
N LYS A 106 20.80 -9.05 -17.93
CA LYS A 106 21.89 -8.50 -18.74
C LYS A 106 21.84 -6.98 -18.84
N GLU A 107 20.65 -6.41 -19.03
CA GLU A 107 20.47 -4.98 -19.32
C GLU A 107 20.45 -4.09 -18.07
N PHE A 108 20.17 -4.65 -16.88
CA PHE A 108 20.08 -3.90 -15.62
C PHE A 108 21.32 -3.04 -15.36
N ASP A 109 22.51 -3.63 -15.50
CA ASP A 109 23.78 -2.95 -15.22
C ASP A 109 24.03 -1.84 -16.26
N ASP A 110 24.02 -2.15 -17.55
CA ASP A 110 24.37 -1.10 -18.51
C ASP A 110 23.30 -0.01 -18.65
N VAL A 111 22.00 -0.28 -18.41
CA VAL A 111 20.97 0.78 -18.44
C VAL A 111 21.23 1.77 -17.31
N VAL A 112 21.54 1.26 -16.12
CA VAL A 112 21.87 2.11 -14.98
C VAL A 112 23.16 2.87 -15.22
N LYS A 113 24.20 2.24 -15.77
CA LYS A 113 25.46 2.94 -16.11
C LYS A 113 25.24 4.11 -17.08
N LYS A 114 24.32 3.99 -18.05
CA LYS A 114 24.02 5.09 -18.98
C LYS A 114 23.26 6.25 -18.31
N LEU A 115 22.47 5.95 -17.28
CA LEU A 115 21.68 6.94 -16.55
C LEU A 115 22.39 7.53 -15.32
N GLN A 116 23.51 6.94 -14.91
CA GLN A 116 24.38 7.49 -13.87
C GLN A 116 25.22 8.64 -14.45
N ASP A 117 25.11 9.83 -13.85
CA ASP A 117 26.09 10.89 -14.04
C ASP A 117 27.33 10.61 -13.17
N ASP A 118 28.52 10.88 -13.72
CA ASP A 118 29.85 10.61 -13.13
C ASP A 118 30.09 11.23 -11.72
N GLU A 119 29.21 12.10 -11.23
CA GLU A 119 29.44 12.90 -10.02
C GLU A 119 28.75 12.38 -8.74
N SER A 120 28.08 11.22 -8.74
CA SER A 120 27.27 10.80 -7.58
C SER A 120 27.59 9.41 -7.04
N ASN A 121 27.51 9.28 -5.71
CA ASN A 121 27.55 8.03 -4.93
C ASN A 121 26.25 7.22 -5.18
N SER A 122 25.92 6.98 -6.45
CA SER A 122 24.68 6.35 -6.93
C SER A 122 24.69 4.85 -6.68
N LEU A 123 23.51 4.29 -6.43
CA LEU A 123 23.35 2.85 -6.21
C LEU A 123 23.73 2.09 -7.50
N LEU A 124 24.69 1.17 -7.37
CA LEU A 124 25.06 0.22 -8.41
C LEU A 124 24.10 -0.97 -8.38
N LEU A 125 23.71 -1.47 -9.55
CA LEU A 125 22.89 -2.66 -9.66
C LEU A 125 23.71 -3.81 -10.26
N GLU A 126 23.77 -4.92 -9.55
CA GLU A 126 24.26 -6.19 -10.09
C GLU A 126 23.05 -7.12 -10.24
N ALA A 127 22.82 -7.64 -11.44
CA ALA A 127 21.71 -8.55 -11.68
C ALA A 127 22.20 -9.91 -12.19
N ASP A 128 21.56 -10.96 -11.70
CA ASP A 128 21.76 -12.33 -12.19
C ASP A 128 20.38 -13.00 -12.38
N HIS A 129 20.36 -14.10 -13.12
CA HIS A 129 19.16 -14.82 -13.48
C HIS A 129 19.14 -16.24 -12.93
N VAL A 130 17.96 -16.68 -12.46
CA VAL A 130 17.68 -18.06 -12.11
C VAL A 130 16.34 -18.54 -12.70
N ASP A 131 16.32 -19.76 -13.23
CA ASP A 131 15.11 -20.40 -13.75
C ASP A 131 15.04 -21.90 -13.35
N GLY A 132 13.89 -22.53 -13.62
CA GLY A 132 13.64 -23.93 -13.28
C GLY A 132 14.41 -24.95 -14.12
N THR A 133 15.15 -24.53 -15.15
CA THR A 133 16.01 -25.41 -15.97
C THR A 133 17.42 -25.56 -15.38
N MET A 134 17.77 -24.72 -14.40
CA MET A 134 19.08 -24.75 -13.74
C MET A 134 19.17 -25.87 -12.69
N ASP A 135 20.37 -26.44 -12.55
CA ASP A 135 20.69 -27.41 -11.49
C ASP A 135 20.55 -26.78 -10.10
N VAL A 136 20.22 -27.60 -9.11
CA VAL A 136 20.01 -27.19 -7.72
C VAL A 136 21.27 -26.52 -7.14
N MET A 137 22.47 -27.03 -7.46
CA MET A 137 23.73 -26.45 -6.98
C MET A 137 23.95 -25.04 -7.53
N LEU A 138 23.68 -24.84 -8.83
CA LEU A 138 23.81 -23.53 -9.47
C LEU A 138 22.78 -22.54 -8.91
N ARG A 139 21.54 -22.98 -8.70
CA ARG A 139 20.50 -22.16 -8.07
C ARG A 139 20.89 -21.73 -6.66
N ASN A 140 21.39 -22.65 -5.83
CA ASN A 140 21.83 -22.34 -4.49
C ASN A 140 23.02 -21.37 -4.50
N HIS A 141 23.99 -21.57 -5.40
CA HIS A 141 25.11 -20.64 -5.55
C HIS A 141 24.65 -19.20 -5.87
N LYS A 142 23.64 -19.04 -6.74
CA LYS A 142 23.07 -17.71 -7.04
C LYS A 142 22.29 -17.11 -5.87
N LEU A 143 21.65 -17.94 -5.05
CA LEU A 143 20.98 -17.49 -3.83
C LEU A 143 21.98 -17.09 -2.73
N ASP A 144 23.09 -17.82 -2.61
CA ASP A 144 24.20 -17.46 -1.72
C ASP A 144 24.84 -16.15 -2.17
N TRP A 145 25.07 -15.98 -3.48
CA TRP A 145 25.53 -14.70 -4.04
C TRP A 145 24.60 -13.53 -3.69
N LEU A 146 23.27 -13.73 -3.73
CA LEU A 146 22.32 -12.69 -3.29
C LEU A 146 22.43 -12.43 -1.78
N LYS A 147 22.53 -13.50 -0.98
CA LYS A 147 22.62 -13.46 0.49
C LYS A 147 23.88 -12.74 0.98
N ASP A 148 25.01 -12.91 0.30
CA ASP A 148 26.28 -12.31 0.68
C ASP A 148 26.23 -10.77 0.68
N ASN A 149 25.33 -10.16 -0.08
CA ASN A 149 25.21 -8.70 -0.15
C ASN A 149 24.40 -8.08 1.01
N ILE A 150 23.71 -8.89 1.83
CA ILE A 150 22.93 -8.42 2.98
C ILE A 150 23.83 -7.69 4.00
N HIS A 151 25.08 -8.14 4.13
CA HIS A 151 26.05 -7.57 5.08
C HIS A 151 27.13 -6.72 4.43
N SER A 152 27.05 -6.48 3.11
CA SER A 152 28.01 -5.63 2.43
C SER A 152 27.90 -4.18 2.93
N SER A 153 29.00 -3.44 2.93
CA SER A 153 29.00 -1.99 3.12
C SER A 153 28.86 -1.24 1.80
N ASP A 154 29.01 -1.92 0.67
CA ASP A 154 29.07 -1.31 -0.66
C ASP A 154 27.71 -0.75 -1.05
N ASN A 155 27.71 0.30 -1.87
CA ASN A 155 26.49 0.91 -2.39
C ASN A 155 25.96 0.14 -3.62
N THR A 156 25.87 -1.18 -3.47
CA THR A 156 25.49 -2.11 -4.54
C THR A 156 24.25 -2.87 -4.11
N CYS A 157 23.28 -2.97 -5.02
CA CYS A 157 22.09 -3.78 -4.86
C CYS A 157 22.20 -5.00 -5.78
N ARG A 158 22.07 -6.19 -5.20
CA ARG A 158 22.00 -7.45 -5.95
C ARG A 158 20.56 -7.82 -6.24
N ILE A 159 20.28 -8.11 -7.50
CA ILE A 159 18.95 -8.46 -7.99
C ILE A 159 19.01 -9.86 -8.60
N LEU A 160 18.16 -10.77 -8.13
CA LEU A 160 18.01 -12.08 -8.75
C LEU A 160 16.69 -12.13 -9.54
N THR A 161 16.79 -12.09 -10.87
CA THR A 161 15.64 -12.19 -11.77
C THR A 161 15.22 -13.65 -11.93
N ASN A 162 13.92 -13.92 -11.93
CA ASN A 162 13.44 -15.28 -12.07
C ASN A 162 12.04 -15.41 -12.67
N VAL A 163 11.70 -16.66 -13.00
CA VAL A 163 10.37 -17.07 -13.44
C VAL A 163 9.96 -18.35 -12.71
N ARG A 164 8.94 -18.25 -11.84
CA ARG A 164 8.25 -19.39 -11.19
C ARG A 164 9.17 -20.43 -10.52
N CYS A 165 10.40 -20.08 -10.11
CA CYS A 165 11.35 -21.05 -9.56
C CYS A 165 11.79 -20.77 -8.11
N LEU A 166 11.29 -19.67 -7.51
CA LEU A 166 11.57 -19.27 -6.12
C LEU A 166 10.32 -19.26 -5.23
N SER A 167 9.24 -19.95 -5.65
CA SER A 167 7.96 -19.98 -4.93
C SER A 167 7.98 -20.94 -3.74
N GLU A 168 8.14 -22.25 -3.96
CA GLU A 168 8.02 -23.27 -2.91
C GLU A 168 9.31 -24.10 -2.73
N GLY A 169 9.62 -24.47 -1.48
CA GLY A 169 10.73 -25.40 -1.16
C GLY A 169 12.15 -24.84 -1.32
N VAL A 170 12.29 -23.55 -1.65
CA VAL A 170 13.59 -22.87 -1.80
C VAL A 170 13.84 -21.94 -0.62
N ASP A 171 14.99 -22.06 0.03
CA ASP A 171 15.43 -21.14 1.08
C ASP A 171 15.97 -19.86 0.45
N VAL A 172 15.13 -18.83 0.41
CA VAL A 172 15.52 -17.48 -0.02
C VAL A 172 15.79 -16.69 1.25
N PRO A 173 16.93 -15.97 1.33
CA PRO A 173 17.23 -15.15 2.49
C PRO A 173 16.18 -14.06 2.71
N ALA A 174 16.25 -13.37 3.85
CA ALA A 174 15.45 -12.16 4.03
C ALA A 174 15.89 -11.11 3.00
N LEU A 175 14.93 -10.61 2.22
CA LEU A 175 15.15 -9.65 1.13
C LEU A 175 14.68 -8.27 1.54
N ASP A 176 15.30 -7.21 1.01
CA ASP A 176 14.79 -5.84 1.19
C ASP A 176 13.58 -5.59 0.29
N ALA A 177 13.61 -6.12 -0.94
CA ALA A 177 12.55 -5.90 -1.91
C ALA A 177 12.15 -7.13 -2.73
N VAL A 178 10.89 -7.11 -3.15
CA VAL A 178 10.38 -7.93 -4.25
C VAL A 178 9.88 -7.02 -5.36
N ILE A 179 10.19 -7.37 -6.59
CA ILE A 179 9.83 -6.61 -7.78
C ILE A 179 8.93 -7.46 -8.67
N PHE A 180 7.75 -6.95 -9.02
CA PHE A 180 6.86 -7.61 -9.98
C PHE A 180 6.87 -6.85 -11.32
N LEU A 181 7.56 -7.42 -12.31
CA LEU A 181 7.72 -6.82 -13.64
C LEU A 181 6.61 -7.19 -14.61
N ASN A 182 5.89 -8.27 -14.32
CA ASN A 182 4.77 -8.76 -15.09
C ASN A 182 3.68 -9.33 -14.17
N PRO A 183 2.42 -9.34 -14.61
CA PRO A 183 1.32 -9.96 -13.88
C PRO A 183 1.54 -11.46 -13.67
N ARG A 184 0.98 -11.97 -12.57
CA ARG A 184 1.06 -13.38 -12.13
C ARG A 184 -0.31 -14.02 -12.15
N ASP A 185 -0.42 -15.22 -12.70
CA ASP A 185 -1.69 -15.94 -12.70
C ASP A 185 -2.02 -16.52 -11.31
N SER A 186 -0.99 -16.85 -10.52
CA SER A 186 -1.12 -17.42 -9.17
C SER A 186 -1.02 -16.32 -8.11
N ILE A 187 -2.13 -16.10 -7.39
CA ILE A 187 -2.16 -15.22 -6.21
C ILE A 187 -1.28 -15.78 -5.09
N VAL A 188 -1.26 -17.11 -4.93
CA VAL A 188 -0.47 -17.81 -3.91
C VAL A 188 1.03 -17.52 -4.09
N ASP A 189 1.52 -17.53 -5.33
CA ASP A 189 2.92 -17.21 -5.63
C ASP A 189 3.28 -15.78 -5.20
N VAL A 190 2.37 -14.83 -5.42
CA VAL A 190 2.56 -13.42 -5.04
C VAL A 190 2.69 -13.31 -3.53
N VAL A 191 1.76 -13.94 -2.78
CA VAL A 191 1.75 -13.91 -1.32
C VAL A 191 3.01 -14.55 -0.74
N GLN A 192 3.40 -15.73 -1.22
CA GLN A 192 4.62 -16.41 -0.76
C GLN A 192 5.86 -15.55 -1.02
N SER A 193 5.91 -14.89 -2.18
CA SER A 193 7.03 -14.02 -2.55
C SER A 193 7.12 -12.80 -1.65
N VAL A 194 5.98 -12.14 -1.38
CA VAL A 194 5.95 -10.99 -0.46
C VAL A 194 6.27 -11.43 0.98
N GLY A 195 5.79 -12.59 1.42
CA GLY A 195 6.09 -13.12 2.75
C GLY A 195 7.59 -13.31 3.01
N ARG A 196 8.40 -13.57 1.97
CA ARG A 196 9.88 -13.62 2.08
C ARG A 196 10.48 -12.25 2.40
N VAL A 197 9.86 -11.19 1.87
CA VAL A 197 10.24 -9.79 2.12
C VAL A 197 9.69 -9.28 3.46
N MET A 198 8.75 -9.95 4.11
CA MET A 198 8.29 -9.57 5.46
C MET A 198 9.14 -10.18 6.57
N ARG A 199 10.07 -11.09 6.24
CA ARG A 199 11.01 -11.67 7.22
C ARG A 199 11.92 -10.59 7.80
N LYS A 200 12.12 -10.65 9.12
CA LYS A 200 13.04 -9.78 9.86
C LYS A 200 14.48 -10.01 9.39
N ALA A 201 15.23 -8.93 9.28
CA ALA A 201 16.66 -8.93 9.02
C ALA A 201 17.34 -7.80 9.81
N PRO A 202 18.64 -7.92 10.16
CA PRO A 202 19.38 -6.84 10.81
C PRO A 202 19.34 -5.55 9.97
N GLY A 203 19.02 -4.42 10.59
CA GLY A 203 18.97 -3.11 9.93
C GLY A 203 17.73 -2.85 9.07
N LYS A 204 16.89 -3.86 8.84
CA LYS A 204 15.69 -3.74 8.00
C LYS A 204 14.52 -3.13 8.75
N LYS A 205 14.06 -1.97 8.29
CA LYS A 205 12.87 -1.29 8.79
C LYS A 205 11.59 -1.80 8.12
N TYR A 206 11.59 -1.81 6.78
CA TYR A 206 10.46 -2.22 5.98
C TYR A 206 10.85 -3.26 4.93
N GLY A 207 9.89 -4.08 4.54
CA GLY A 207 9.93 -4.86 3.31
C GLY A 207 9.30 -4.10 2.16
N TYR A 208 9.94 -4.04 0.99
CA TYR A 208 9.44 -3.25 -0.14
C TYR A 208 8.87 -4.11 -1.26
N VAL A 209 7.70 -3.72 -1.78
CA VAL A 209 7.07 -4.34 -2.95
C VAL A 209 7.10 -3.31 -4.08
N ILE A 210 7.94 -3.52 -5.09
CA ILE A 210 8.16 -2.55 -6.17
C ILE A 210 7.37 -2.96 -7.42
N LEU A 211 6.59 -2.01 -7.94
CA LEU A 211 5.69 -2.15 -9.08
C LEU A 211 5.98 -1.03 -10.10
N PRO A 212 6.94 -1.23 -11.02
CA PRO A 212 7.23 -0.23 -12.04
C PRO A 212 6.15 -0.26 -13.13
N ILE A 213 5.61 0.90 -13.47
CA ILE A 213 4.61 1.08 -14.52
C ILE A 213 5.02 2.24 -15.45
N GLY A 214 4.89 2.02 -16.75
CA GLY A 214 5.03 3.09 -17.74
C GLY A 214 3.79 3.96 -17.80
N ILE A 215 3.99 5.27 -17.83
CA ILE A 215 2.93 6.24 -18.07
C ILE A 215 3.17 6.95 -19.41
N PRO A 216 2.24 6.85 -20.36
CA PRO A 216 2.34 7.56 -21.62
C PRO A 216 1.94 9.03 -21.44
N ALA A 217 2.68 9.95 -22.07
CA ALA A 217 2.44 11.39 -21.96
C ALA A 217 1.10 11.83 -22.60
N ASP A 218 0.60 11.12 -23.60
CA ASP A 218 -0.55 11.53 -24.40
C ASP A 218 -1.90 10.99 -23.90
N LYS A 219 -1.93 10.22 -22.81
CA LYS A 219 -3.17 9.63 -22.30
C LYS A 219 -3.59 10.18 -20.94
N ASP A 220 -4.89 10.35 -20.81
CA ASP A 220 -5.53 10.62 -19.54
C ASP A 220 -5.35 9.42 -18.58
N PRO A 221 -4.99 9.65 -17.29
CA PRO A 221 -4.72 8.58 -16.33
C PRO A 221 -5.83 7.54 -16.19
N ASP A 222 -7.10 7.99 -16.14
CA ASP A 222 -8.24 7.08 -15.96
C ASP A 222 -8.37 6.12 -17.14
N LYS A 223 -8.17 6.62 -18.36
CA LYS A 223 -8.21 5.82 -19.59
C LYS A 223 -7.00 4.92 -19.74
N ALA A 224 -5.84 5.37 -19.30
CA ALA A 224 -4.62 4.58 -19.37
C ALA A 224 -4.70 3.36 -18.43
N LEU A 225 -5.17 3.56 -17.19
CA LEU A 225 -5.31 2.50 -16.19
C LEU A 225 -6.33 1.40 -16.57
N ASP A 226 -7.20 1.66 -17.54
CA ASP A 226 -8.08 0.64 -18.14
C ASP A 226 -7.35 -0.34 -19.08
N ASP A 227 -6.08 -0.06 -19.46
CA ASP A 227 -5.23 -1.03 -20.14
C ASP A 227 -4.89 -2.20 -19.21
N ASN A 228 -5.74 -3.22 -19.28
CA ASN A 228 -5.70 -4.41 -18.44
C ASN A 228 -4.47 -5.31 -18.69
N LYS A 229 -3.55 -4.97 -19.59
CA LYS A 229 -2.29 -5.72 -19.73
C LYS A 229 -1.16 -5.08 -18.93
N LYS A 230 -0.97 -3.76 -19.05
CA LYS A 230 0.12 -3.04 -18.38
C LYS A 230 -0.10 -2.95 -16.86
N TYR A 231 -1.31 -2.59 -16.43
CA TYR A 231 -1.58 -2.27 -15.02
C TYR A 231 -2.14 -3.43 -14.19
N LYS A 232 -2.45 -4.57 -14.83
CA LYS A 232 -2.97 -5.77 -14.13
C LYS A 232 -2.07 -6.24 -13.00
N VAL A 233 -0.75 -6.07 -13.14
CA VAL A 233 0.21 -6.44 -12.09
C VAL A 233 -0.06 -5.70 -10.78
N VAL A 234 -0.44 -4.42 -10.85
CA VAL A 234 -0.73 -3.59 -9.68
C VAL A 234 -1.93 -4.14 -8.93
N TRP A 235 -3.04 -4.35 -9.63
CA TRP A 235 -4.28 -4.86 -9.02
C TRP A 235 -4.14 -6.27 -8.47
N GLN A 236 -3.35 -7.12 -9.13
CA GLN A 236 -3.10 -8.48 -8.65
C GLN A 236 -2.29 -8.49 -7.36
N VAL A 237 -1.25 -7.66 -7.27
CA VAL A 237 -0.41 -7.59 -6.08
C VAL A 237 -1.15 -6.97 -4.91
N LEU A 238 -1.89 -5.88 -5.13
CA LEU A 238 -2.70 -5.25 -4.09
C LEU A 238 -3.82 -6.17 -3.58
N ASN A 239 -4.52 -6.86 -4.48
CA ASN A 239 -5.53 -7.86 -4.07
C ASN A 239 -4.91 -9.04 -3.32
N ALA A 240 -3.71 -9.48 -3.70
CA ALA A 240 -3.01 -10.55 -3.01
C ALA A 240 -2.62 -10.13 -1.59
N LEU A 241 -2.10 -8.91 -1.42
CA LEU A 241 -1.76 -8.36 -0.11
C LEU A 241 -2.99 -8.19 0.78
N ARG A 242 -4.10 -7.70 0.20
CA ARG A 242 -5.39 -7.53 0.87
C ARG A 242 -5.90 -8.81 1.52
N ALA A 243 -5.73 -9.96 0.85
CA ALA A 243 -6.16 -11.25 1.38
C ALA A 243 -5.42 -11.69 2.66
N HIS A 244 -4.34 -11.01 3.05
CA HIS A 244 -3.47 -11.37 4.16
C HIS A 244 -3.22 -10.26 5.19
N ASP A 245 -3.49 -9.00 4.84
CA ASP A 245 -3.43 -7.86 5.75
C ASP A 245 -4.76 -7.11 5.78
N ASP A 246 -5.60 -7.42 6.76
CA ASP A 246 -6.89 -6.77 7.00
C ASP A 246 -6.75 -5.23 7.19
N ARG A 247 -5.54 -4.71 7.44
CA ARG A 247 -5.28 -3.26 7.50
C ARG A 247 -5.37 -2.59 6.12
N LEU A 248 -4.99 -3.28 5.04
CA LEU A 248 -5.09 -2.74 3.68
C LEU A 248 -6.55 -2.49 3.26
N ASP A 249 -7.48 -3.31 3.74
CA ASP A 249 -8.91 -3.09 3.50
C ASP A 249 -9.38 -1.77 4.14
N LYS A 250 -8.92 -1.50 5.37
CA LYS A 250 -9.19 -0.23 6.05
C LYS A 250 -8.57 0.95 5.30
N GLU A 251 -7.32 0.79 4.85
CA GLU A 251 -6.61 1.79 4.05
C GLU A 251 -7.40 2.11 2.78
N PHE A 252 -7.79 1.11 1.97
CA PHE A 252 -8.61 1.30 0.77
C PHE A 252 -9.94 1.99 1.04
N ALA A 253 -10.64 1.63 2.12
CA ALA A 253 -11.90 2.27 2.50
C ALA A 253 -11.69 3.74 2.93
N THR A 254 -10.53 4.07 3.51
CA THR A 254 -10.22 5.44 3.92
C THR A 254 -9.66 6.32 2.81
N ILE A 255 -9.08 5.76 1.75
CA ILE A 255 -8.54 6.53 0.61
C ILE A 255 -9.61 7.41 -0.05
N ASP A 256 -10.86 6.92 -0.15
CA ASP A 256 -11.98 7.66 -0.72
C ASP A 256 -12.42 8.85 0.16
N LEU A 257 -12.16 8.76 1.47
CA LEU A 257 -12.67 9.68 2.51
C LEU A 257 -11.61 10.68 2.97
N ASN A 258 -10.37 10.22 3.09
CA ASN A 258 -9.18 11.00 3.40
C ASN A 258 -8.27 10.90 2.17
N ARG A 259 -8.30 11.92 1.30
CA ARG A 259 -7.28 12.14 0.25
C ARG A 259 -5.86 12.37 0.82
N LYS A 260 -5.62 12.01 2.08
CA LYS A 260 -4.32 12.09 2.71
C LYS A 260 -3.48 10.89 2.29
N LYS A 261 -2.24 11.23 1.96
CA LYS A 261 -1.11 10.38 1.60
C LYS A 261 -0.95 9.25 2.62
N ASP A 262 -1.19 8.01 2.19
CA ASP A 262 -0.98 6.81 2.99
C ASP A 262 0.51 6.44 3.02
N ASP A 263 0.98 5.86 4.12
CA ASP A 263 2.39 5.48 4.27
C ASP A 263 2.72 4.13 3.60
N LYS A 264 1.70 3.27 3.40
CA LYS A 264 1.91 1.92 2.86
C LYS A 264 1.96 1.87 1.33
N ILE A 265 1.07 2.57 0.63
CA ILE A 265 1.04 2.58 -0.84
C ILE A 265 1.56 3.93 -1.32
N ASN A 266 2.70 3.89 -2.00
CA ASN A 266 3.40 5.09 -2.44
C ASN A 266 3.46 5.08 -3.97
N VAL A 267 2.84 6.07 -4.60
CA VAL A 267 2.96 6.32 -6.04
C VAL A 267 4.03 7.39 -6.26
N ILE A 268 5.13 7.02 -6.92
CA ILE A 268 6.31 7.87 -7.10
C ILE A 268 6.50 8.13 -8.59
N GLY A 269 6.65 9.40 -8.96
CA GLY A 269 6.97 9.79 -10.33
C GLY A 269 8.45 9.64 -10.62
N VAL A 270 8.78 9.13 -11.81
CA VAL A 270 10.14 8.95 -12.29
C VAL A 270 10.24 9.54 -13.69
N GLY A 271 10.98 10.65 -13.84
CA GLY A 271 11.20 11.28 -15.15
C GLY A 271 12.11 12.52 -15.04
N GLY A 272 13.04 12.65 -15.99
CA GLY A 272 13.95 13.79 -16.16
C GLY A 272 14.99 13.97 -15.05
N SER A 273 16.28 13.96 -15.41
CA SER A 273 17.34 14.46 -14.53
C SER A 273 17.01 15.88 -14.06
N ASP A 274 17.00 16.12 -12.75
CA ASP A 274 17.02 17.46 -12.14
C ASP A 274 18.23 18.23 -12.68
N LYS A 275 18.05 18.93 -13.79
CA LYS A 275 18.97 19.99 -14.19
C LYS A 275 18.42 21.28 -13.60
N PRO A 276 19.00 21.82 -12.52
CA PRO A 276 18.80 23.23 -12.23
C PRO A 276 19.33 23.99 -13.44
N LYS A 277 18.43 24.66 -14.18
CA LYS A 277 18.83 25.61 -15.23
C LYS A 277 19.66 26.69 -14.56
N LYS A 278 20.98 26.59 -14.68
CA LYS A 278 21.90 27.70 -14.40
C LYS A 278 21.58 28.80 -15.40
N ASP A 279 21.25 29.97 -14.88
CA ASP A 279 20.89 31.18 -15.61
C ASP A 279 21.61 31.33 -16.96
N ARG A 280 20.85 31.30 -18.05
CA ARG A 280 21.26 31.91 -19.32
C ARG A 280 20.33 33.05 -19.63
N VAL A 281 20.81 34.25 -19.31
CA VAL A 281 20.29 35.53 -19.79
C VAL A 281 20.44 35.58 -21.32
N GLY A 282 19.33 35.84 -22.01
CA GLY A 282 19.31 36.45 -23.35
C GLY A 282 18.96 35.53 -24.51
N GLY A 283 17.84 35.85 -25.18
CA GLY A 283 17.57 35.42 -26.56
C GLY A 283 16.12 35.01 -26.80
N GLU A 284 15.31 35.94 -27.31
CA GLU A 284 13.96 35.71 -27.84
C GLU A 284 14.01 34.69 -28.98
N ASN A 285 13.29 33.57 -28.82
CA ASN A 285 12.62 32.91 -29.93
C ASN A 285 11.53 31.98 -29.38
N GLU A 286 10.29 32.31 -29.74
CA GLU A 286 9.09 31.53 -29.47
C GLU A 286 9.17 30.19 -30.21
N GLY A 287 9.34 29.12 -29.44
CA GLY A 287 8.92 27.78 -29.79
C GLY A 287 8.21 27.23 -28.56
N THR A 288 6.92 26.95 -28.67
CA THR A 288 6.07 26.37 -27.62
C THR A 288 6.59 24.98 -27.26
N GLN A 289 7.66 24.93 -26.47
CA GLN A 289 8.36 23.71 -26.12
C GLN A 289 7.61 23.11 -24.93
N ALA A 290 6.74 22.14 -25.25
CA ALA A 290 5.87 21.44 -24.34
C ALA A 290 6.58 21.05 -23.04
N GLU A 291 6.25 21.80 -21.99
CA GLU A 291 6.54 21.60 -20.59
C GLU A 291 5.70 20.42 -20.07
N PHE A 292 5.83 19.27 -20.74
CA PHE A 292 5.20 17.99 -20.39
C PHE A 292 6.18 17.08 -19.65
N LEU A 293 7.14 17.68 -18.95
CA LEU A 293 7.84 17.02 -17.85
C LEU A 293 6.77 16.61 -16.82
N LEU A 294 6.97 15.53 -16.07
CA LEU A 294 6.07 15.11 -14.98
C LEU A 294 5.96 16.25 -13.95
N SER A 295 5.08 17.21 -14.22
CA SER A 295 4.73 18.26 -13.27
C SER A 295 4.13 17.60 -12.04
N GLU A 296 4.36 18.19 -10.87
CA GLU A 296 3.76 17.68 -9.62
C GLU A 296 2.24 17.51 -9.77
N GLU A 297 1.59 18.40 -10.51
CA GLU A 297 0.17 18.34 -10.85
C GLU A 297 -0.21 17.11 -11.68
N ASN A 298 0.56 16.77 -12.73
CA ASN A 298 0.30 15.58 -13.53
C ASN A 298 0.53 14.30 -12.74
N LEU A 299 1.59 14.26 -11.92
CA LEU A 299 1.83 13.13 -11.03
C LEU A 299 0.68 12.96 -10.04
N ASP A 300 0.20 14.02 -9.41
CA ASP A 300 -0.93 13.96 -8.47
C ASP A 300 -2.22 13.48 -9.14
N ARG A 301 -2.49 13.85 -10.40
CA ARG A 301 -3.59 13.26 -11.19
C ARG A 301 -3.43 11.76 -11.38
N TRP A 302 -2.22 11.28 -11.66
CA TRP A 302 -1.94 9.85 -11.75
C TRP A 302 -2.09 9.14 -10.41
N LYS A 303 -1.67 9.77 -9.30
CA LYS A 303 -1.88 9.24 -7.95
C LYS A 303 -3.37 9.05 -7.68
N ASP A 304 -4.15 10.10 -7.87
CA ASP A 304 -5.61 10.10 -7.63
C ASP A 304 -6.31 9.04 -8.49
N ALA A 305 -5.95 8.92 -9.77
CA ALA A 305 -6.52 7.92 -10.67
C ALA A 305 -6.14 6.48 -10.26
N ILE A 306 -4.88 6.24 -9.86
CA ILE A 306 -4.46 4.93 -9.34
C ILE A 306 -5.25 4.60 -8.09
N TYR A 307 -5.36 5.52 -7.13
CA TYR A 307 -6.13 5.32 -5.90
C TYR A 307 -7.61 5.02 -6.18
N ALA A 308 -8.25 5.78 -7.07
CA ALA A 308 -9.63 5.52 -7.47
C ALA A 308 -9.80 4.11 -8.08
N LYS A 309 -8.86 3.69 -8.94
CA LYS A 309 -8.87 2.34 -9.52
C LYS A 309 -8.56 1.24 -8.50
N VAL A 310 -7.71 1.51 -7.50
CA VAL A 310 -7.51 0.59 -6.37
C VAL A 310 -8.83 0.32 -5.67
N VAL A 311 -9.59 1.38 -5.34
CA VAL A 311 -10.90 1.24 -4.70
C VAL A 311 -11.89 0.51 -5.61
N GLU A 312 -11.94 0.83 -6.91
CA GLU A 312 -12.84 0.17 -7.87
C GLU A 312 -12.53 -1.34 -8.03
N LYS A 313 -11.25 -1.71 -8.14
CA LYS A 313 -10.79 -3.08 -8.49
C LYS A 313 -10.49 -3.97 -7.29
N CYS A 314 -10.09 -3.37 -6.18
CA CYS A 314 -9.63 -4.07 -4.97
C CYS A 314 -10.52 -3.76 -3.75
N GLY A 315 -11.42 -2.77 -3.82
CA GLY A 315 -12.39 -2.50 -2.77
C GLY A 315 -13.49 -3.56 -2.71
N ASP A 316 -13.92 -3.91 -1.51
CA ASP A 316 -15.04 -4.82 -1.32
C ASP A 316 -16.37 -4.04 -1.27
N ARG A 317 -17.17 -4.14 -2.33
CA ARG A 317 -18.53 -3.57 -2.36
C ARG A 317 -19.44 -4.15 -1.26
N ARG A 318 -19.16 -5.35 -0.77
CA ARG A 318 -19.95 -6.04 0.27
C ARG A 318 -19.50 -5.71 1.69
N TYR A 319 -18.40 -4.98 1.86
CA TYR A 319 -17.96 -4.57 3.20
C TYR A 319 -19.03 -3.73 3.89
N TRP A 320 -19.62 -2.74 3.20
CA TRP A 320 -20.70 -1.94 3.79
C TRP A 320 -21.96 -2.76 4.12
N GLU A 321 -22.30 -3.76 3.30
CA GLU A 321 -23.46 -4.63 3.54
C GLU A 321 -23.24 -5.58 4.73
N SER A 322 -22.07 -6.22 4.80
CA SER A 322 -21.69 -7.09 5.92
C SER A 322 -21.46 -6.31 7.20
N TRP A 323 -20.75 -5.18 7.13
CA TRP A 323 -20.57 -4.25 8.22
C TRP A 323 -21.91 -3.70 8.73
N ALA A 324 -22.85 -3.34 7.84
CA ALA A 324 -24.18 -2.88 8.26
C ALA A 324 -24.97 -3.99 8.97
N SER A 325 -24.85 -5.25 8.53
CA SER A 325 -25.47 -6.40 9.19
C SER A 325 -24.88 -6.63 10.58
N ASP A 326 -23.55 -6.62 10.71
CA ASP A 326 -22.85 -6.80 11.98
C ASP A 326 -23.16 -5.63 12.94
N VAL A 327 -23.22 -4.41 12.40
CA VAL A 327 -23.60 -3.20 13.14
C VAL A 327 -25.04 -3.29 13.66
N ALA A 328 -25.98 -3.78 12.85
CA ALA A 328 -27.36 -3.96 13.30
C ALA A 328 -27.45 -4.94 14.47
N GLU A 329 -26.73 -6.08 14.41
CA GLU A 329 -26.70 -7.05 15.50
C GLU A 329 -26.06 -6.47 16.78
N ILE A 330 -24.98 -5.69 16.62
CA ILE A 330 -24.31 -5.00 17.73
C ILE A 330 -25.24 -3.95 18.34
N ALA A 331 -25.92 -3.15 17.53
CA ALA A 331 -26.88 -2.14 17.97
C ALA A 331 -28.04 -2.78 18.75
N GLU A 332 -28.62 -3.88 18.24
CA GLU A 332 -29.67 -4.62 18.95
C GLU A 332 -29.18 -5.13 20.32
N ARG A 333 -27.94 -5.62 20.39
CA ARG A 333 -27.33 -6.09 21.65
C ARG A 333 -27.14 -4.94 22.65
N HIS A 334 -26.72 -3.76 22.19
CA HIS A 334 -26.61 -2.57 23.04
C HIS A 334 -27.98 -2.07 23.51
N THR A 335 -28.98 -2.04 22.63
CA THR A 335 -30.37 -1.70 22.97
C THR A 335 -30.90 -2.63 24.07
N MET A 336 -30.79 -3.95 23.88
CA MET A 336 -31.20 -4.93 24.89
C MET A 336 -30.47 -4.76 26.23
N ARG A 337 -29.18 -4.42 26.20
CA ARG A 337 -28.38 -4.19 27.41
C ARG A 337 -28.84 -2.93 28.15
N ILE A 338 -29.05 -1.82 27.45
CA ILE A 338 -29.53 -0.57 28.03
C ILE A 338 -30.94 -0.78 28.60
N GLU A 339 -31.83 -1.45 27.88
CA GLU A 339 -33.16 -1.80 28.38
C GLU A 339 -33.10 -2.67 29.65
N ALA A 340 -32.19 -3.64 29.71
CA ALA A 340 -32.01 -4.49 30.89
C ALA A 340 -31.56 -3.68 32.12
N LEU A 341 -30.61 -2.75 31.94
CA LEU A 341 -30.18 -1.83 33.00
C LEU A 341 -31.31 -0.90 33.46
N LEU A 342 -32.19 -0.53 32.54
CA LEU A 342 -33.33 0.36 32.77
C LEU A 342 -34.58 -0.33 33.34
N LYS A 343 -34.65 -1.67 33.35
CA LYS A 343 -35.74 -2.47 33.96
C LYS A 343 -35.66 -2.51 35.49
N ASN A 344 -34.45 -2.63 36.05
CA ASN A 344 -34.21 -2.52 37.50
C ASN A 344 -33.10 -1.50 37.77
N PRO A 345 -33.35 -0.20 37.50
CA PRO A 345 -32.31 0.80 37.54
C PRO A 345 -31.92 1.11 39.00
N LEU A 346 -30.62 1.23 39.24
CA LEU A 346 -30.13 1.92 40.44
C LEU A 346 -30.62 3.38 40.42
N PRO A 347 -30.76 4.04 41.58
CA PRO A 347 -31.25 5.41 41.66
C PRO A 347 -30.46 6.38 40.77
N GLU A 348 -29.15 6.18 40.68
CA GLU A 348 -28.24 6.99 39.86
C GLU A 348 -28.46 6.81 38.36
N HIS A 349 -28.62 5.56 37.88
CA HIS A 349 -28.90 5.29 36.46
C HIS A 349 -30.27 5.83 36.04
N LYS A 350 -31.28 5.73 36.92
CA LYS A 350 -32.60 6.25 36.66
C LYS A 350 -32.59 7.78 36.54
N ALA A 351 -31.96 8.46 37.49
CA ALA A 351 -31.85 9.92 37.48
C ALA A 351 -31.11 10.41 36.23
N ALA A 352 -29.96 9.82 35.92
CA ALA A 352 -29.17 10.20 34.75
C ALA A 352 -29.94 9.98 33.43
N PHE A 353 -30.69 8.88 33.31
CA PHE A 353 -31.49 8.61 32.12
C PHE A 353 -32.71 9.54 32.00
N ASP A 354 -33.39 9.84 33.11
CA ASP A 354 -34.53 10.76 33.13
C ASP A 354 -34.08 12.19 32.76
N ASP A 355 -32.92 12.63 33.25
CA ASP A 355 -32.32 13.92 32.88
C ASP A 355 -31.94 13.97 31.39
N PHE A 356 -31.36 12.89 30.86
CA PHE A 356 -31.04 12.76 29.43
C PHE A 356 -32.31 12.82 28.56
N LEU A 357 -33.36 12.09 28.94
CA LEU A 357 -34.63 12.08 28.21
C LEU A 357 -35.31 13.46 28.24
N SER A 358 -35.26 14.16 29.37
CA SER A 358 -35.75 15.55 29.47
C SER A 358 -34.95 16.46 28.54
N GLY A 359 -33.63 16.34 28.53
CA GLY A 359 -32.74 17.10 27.65
C GLY A 359 -33.02 16.87 26.16
N LEU A 360 -33.31 15.63 25.74
CA LEU A 360 -33.72 15.33 24.36
C LEU A 360 -35.08 15.96 24.02
N ARG A 361 -36.03 15.92 24.95
CA ARG A 361 -37.37 16.50 24.75
C ARG A 361 -37.36 18.02 24.65
N GLU A 362 -36.49 18.67 25.40
CA GLU A 362 -36.32 20.13 25.38
C GLU A 362 -35.60 20.62 24.12
N ASN A 363 -34.55 19.90 23.68
CA ASN A 363 -33.69 20.37 22.59
C ASN A 363 -34.08 19.86 21.20
N ILE A 364 -34.78 18.72 21.11
CA ILE A 364 -35.11 18.09 19.82
C ILE A 364 -36.62 18.05 19.60
N ASN A 365 -37.34 17.24 20.39
CA ASN A 365 -38.80 17.08 20.23
C ASN A 365 -39.44 16.55 21.52
N PRO A 366 -40.48 17.23 22.06
CA PRO A 366 -41.15 16.82 23.30
C PRO A 366 -41.81 15.43 23.22
N ASN A 367 -42.08 14.91 22.03
CA ASN A 367 -42.73 13.61 21.84
C ASN A 367 -41.77 12.41 21.85
N ILE A 368 -40.46 12.62 22.04
CA ILE A 368 -39.49 11.52 22.10
C ILE A 368 -39.85 10.57 23.25
N SER A 369 -40.01 9.30 22.90
CA SER A 369 -40.30 8.19 23.80
C SER A 369 -39.03 7.67 24.47
N ARG A 370 -39.21 6.85 25.50
CA ARG A 370 -38.10 6.18 26.19
C ARG A 370 -37.34 5.24 25.24
N ASP A 371 -38.06 4.52 24.41
CA ASP A 371 -37.50 3.53 23.49
C ASP A 371 -36.69 4.23 22.38
N GLU A 372 -37.19 5.34 21.83
CA GLU A 372 -36.43 6.18 20.88
C GLU A 372 -35.16 6.75 21.52
N ALA A 373 -35.18 7.16 22.79
CA ALA A 373 -33.98 7.64 23.48
C ALA A 373 -32.93 6.52 23.68
N VAL A 374 -33.37 5.29 23.94
CA VAL A 374 -32.48 4.12 24.00
C VAL A 374 -31.89 3.81 22.62
N GLU A 375 -32.71 3.89 21.57
CA GLU A 375 -32.25 3.68 20.20
C GLU A 375 -31.20 4.73 19.80
N MET A 376 -31.42 6.01 20.13
CA MET A 376 -30.44 7.08 19.90
C MET A 376 -29.11 6.82 20.62
N LEU A 377 -29.14 6.29 21.84
CA LEU A 377 -27.92 5.91 22.57
C LEU A 377 -27.20 4.74 21.89
N SER A 378 -27.95 3.72 21.47
CA SER A 378 -27.38 2.57 20.75
C SER A 378 -26.72 3.00 19.42
N GLN A 379 -27.41 3.85 18.65
CA GLN A 379 -26.87 4.45 17.43
C GLN A 379 -25.61 5.28 17.72
N HIS A 380 -25.57 6.00 18.85
CA HIS A 380 -24.38 6.75 19.24
C HIS A 380 -23.17 5.84 19.50
N ILE A 381 -23.35 4.76 20.27
CA ILE A 381 -22.29 3.78 20.58
C ILE A 381 -21.68 3.22 19.29
N VAL A 382 -22.53 2.92 18.31
CA VAL A 382 -22.12 2.34 17.02
C VAL A 382 -21.43 3.37 16.12
N THR A 383 -22.01 4.56 15.99
CA THR A 383 -21.53 5.57 15.03
C THR A 383 -20.30 6.31 15.53
N ARG A 384 -20.13 6.46 16.84
CA ARG A 384 -19.03 7.20 17.44
C ARG A 384 -17.64 6.71 16.99
N PRO A 385 -17.28 5.42 17.11
CA PRO A 385 -15.97 4.93 16.66
C PRO A 385 -15.73 5.14 15.17
N VAL A 386 -16.79 5.09 14.36
CA VAL A 386 -16.72 5.34 12.92
C VAL A 386 -16.36 6.80 12.66
N PHE A 387 -17.06 7.74 13.31
CA PHE A 387 -16.75 9.16 13.20
C PHE A 387 -15.35 9.49 13.73
N ASP A 388 -14.92 8.90 14.84
CA ASP A 388 -13.56 9.09 15.37
C ASP A 388 -12.48 8.56 14.40
N ALA A 389 -12.73 7.43 13.74
CA ALA A 389 -11.82 6.87 12.73
C ALA A 389 -11.79 7.70 11.44
N LEU A 390 -12.95 8.15 10.95
CA LEU A 390 -13.07 8.98 9.74
C LEU A 390 -12.40 10.34 9.92
N PHE A 391 -12.52 10.91 11.12
CA PHE A 391 -12.03 12.23 11.44
C PHE A 391 -10.88 12.20 12.45
N SER A 392 -9.90 11.30 12.29
CA SER A 392 -8.77 11.14 13.21
C SER A 392 -7.94 12.41 13.51
N GLY A 393 -8.11 13.49 12.73
CA GLY A 393 -7.51 14.81 12.96
C GLY A 393 -8.45 15.87 13.58
N TYR A 394 -9.73 15.56 13.73
CA TYR A 394 -10.73 16.43 14.34
C TYR A 394 -11.37 15.66 15.48
N ALA A 395 -11.19 16.12 16.72
CA ALA A 395 -11.79 15.46 17.87
C ALA A 395 -13.31 15.71 17.92
N PHE A 396 -14.04 15.18 16.93
CA PHE A 396 -15.47 15.36 16.73
C PHE A 396 -16.25 15.02 18.00
N THR A 397 -15.92 13.89 18.62
CA THR A 397 -16.50 13.42 19.88
C THR A 397 -16.17 14.31 21.07
N ARG A 398 -15.03 15.02 21.05
CA ARG A 398 -14.65 15.95 22.12
C ARG A 398 -15.23 17.33 21.97
N HIS A 399 -15.73 17.71 20.80
CA HIS A 399 -16.25 19.06 20.55
C HIS A 399 -17.75 19.11 20.26
N ASN A 400 -18.37 17.98 19.90
CA ASN A 400 -19.81 17.92 19.66
C ASN A 400 -20.57 17.83 21.00
N PRO A 401 -21.40 18.82 21.36
CA PRO A 401 -22.10 18.84 22.65
C PRO A 401 -23.13 17.71 22.79
N VAL A 402 -23.74 17.26 21.68
CA VAL A 402 -24.67 16.11 21.68
C VAL A 402 -23.91 14.81 21.96
N SER A 403 -22.74 14.63 21.33
CA SER A 403 -21.86 13.47 21.59
C SER A 403 -21.37 13.46 23.04
N GLN A 404 -21.05 14.61 23.62
CA GLN A 404 -20.61 14.69 25.03
C GLN A 404 -21.74 14.32 25.99
N ALA A 405 -22.96 14.80 25.73
CA ALA A 405 -24.13 14.48 26.54
C ALA A 405 -24.51 12.98 26.45
N MET A 406 -24.51 12.42 25.23
CA MET A 406 -24.73 10.98 25.02
C MET A 406 -23.62 10.13 25.65
N GLN A 407 -22.37 10.59 25.62
CA GLN A 407 -21.29 9.88 26.29
C GLN A 407 -21.40 9.94 27.82
N GLY A 408 -21.80 11.07 28.38
CA GLY A 408 -21.95 11.22 29.84
C GLY A 408 -22.95 10.24 30.45
N ILE A 409 -24.07 9.98 29.76
CA ILE A 409 -25.02 8.95 30.22
C ILE A 409 -24.47 7.54 30.04
N LEU A 410 -23.75 7.26 28.95
CA LEU A 410 -23.11 5.96 28.74
C LEU A 410 -22.05 5.68 29.81
N ASP A 411 -21.23 6.65 30.18
CA ASP A 411 -20.22 6.51 31.23
C ASP A 411 -20.85 6.19 32.59
N VAL A 412 -22.02 6.77 32.89
CA VAL A 412 -22.80 6.44 34.11
C VAL A 412 -23.40 5.04 34.04
N LEU A 413 -23.84 4.59 32.86
CA LEU A 413 -24.40 3.25 32.66
C LEU A 413 -23.32 2.15 32.60
N GLU A 414 -22.11 2.45 32.12
CA GLU A 414 -20.99 1.51 31.97
C GLU A 414 -20.03 1.51 33.16
N GLY A 415 -19.91 2.63 33.88
CA GLY A 415 -18.96 2.82 34.99
C GLY A 415 -19.09 1.83 36.15
N GLN A 416 -20.19 1.06 36.24
CA GLN A 416 -20.35 -0.03 37.21
C GLN A 416 -20.35 -1.43 36.60
N ALA A 417 -20.28 -1.56 35.26
CA ALA A 417 -20.13 -2.86 34.61
C ALA A 417 -18.68 -3.36 34.62
N LEU A 418 -17.71 -2.50 34.93
CA LEU A 418 -16.27 -2.80 35.00
C LEU A 418 -15.77 -3.20 36.40
N GLU A 419 -16.63 -3.19 37.43
CA GLU A 419 -16.29 -3.61 38.80
C GLU A 419 -16.68 -5.07 39.15
N LYS A 420 -16.95 -5.93 38.16
CA LYS A 420 -17.15 -7.37 38.41
C LYS A 420 -16.46 -8.29 37.42
#